data_AF-A0A4Q3CEL7-F1
#
_entry.id   AF-A0A4Q3CEL7-F1
#
_cell.length_a   1.000
_cell.length_b   1.000
_cell.length_c   1.000
_cell.angle_alpha   90.00
_cell.angle_beta   90.00
_cell.angle_gamma   90.00
#
_symmetry.space_group_name_H-M   'P 1'
#
loop_
_entity.id
_entity.type
_entity.pdbx_description
1 polymer ?
#
loop_
_entity_poly.entity_id
_entity_poly.type
_entity_poly.pdbx_seq_one_letter_code
_entity_poly.pdbx_strand_id
1 'polypeptide(L)'
;MPYNKINNLLGWLCFLIASVTYILTLEPSVSFWDCGEFISCAYRLQVSHQPGYPLFAMIGKVFSLLSFGDNTKVAYFTNLCSAIASAATVMFLFWSITMLAKKLTAGTGLYKTTSKYRYIAIMGSGLVGALAFTFSDTFWFSAVETIVFALSTLCIAVVFWAILKWDAHADEPGADKWLVFIAYVMGLSIGIHLLNLLTIPALTMVYYFRRYKNITFKKAFFVFLLSVLLLAFVQYGIIQYTVIFSGWFDFFFVNTLGMGFGTGAIVFFALLIGLIIWGIRYSIRTKKYYLNVAFMCLSFLYLGYSCFSYVPIRATANPTLNNSHPDNAFTLAGYLNRIQYGDNPLLLGPYFDAQVTGQTEGSTIYSKGDKKYEVTGKTMNYQYDHTTILPRMYSTDASDQGFYRGWGQIPEGQAPNFTDNLKWMFSWQIYQMYFRYFLWNYVGRYSDADGQQSTESIDGNWTSGIFDGGKHLPKNITDNPSYTPLYGIPLILGLIG
;
A
#
# COMPACT_ATOMS: atom_id res chain seq x y z
N MET A 1 21.71 -21.28 24.69
CA MET A 1 20.32 -21.51 24.22
C MET A 1 20.34 -21.77 22.71
N PRO A 2 19.42 -22.58 22.15
CA PRO A 2 19.38 -22.82 20.71
C PRO A 2 19.02 -21.54 19.94
N TYR A 3 19.63 -21.33 18.77
CA TYR A 3 19.47 -20.13 17.92
C TYR A 3 18.00 -19.73 17.75
N ASN A 4 17.13 -20.69 17.40
CA ASN A 4 15.71 -20.43 17.16
C ASN A 4 15.00 -19.86 18.40
N LYS A 5 15.37 -20.31 19.60
CA LYS A 5 14.78 -19.81 20.84
C LYS A 5 15.19 -18.37 21.12
N ILE A 6 16.46 -18.04 20.94
CA ILE A 6 16.96 -16.66 21.08
C ILE A 6 16.31 -15.75 20.04
N ASN A 7 16.31 -16.17 18.77
CA ASN A 7 15.69 -15.42 17.67
C ASN A 7 14.21 -15.10 17.95
N ASN A 8 13.45 -16.10 18.40
CA ASN A 8 12.04 -15.89 18.70
C ASN A 8 11.86 -14.96 19.90
N LEU A 9 12.65 -15.14 20.97
CA LEU A 9 12.59 -14.27 22.15
C LEU A 9 12.95 -12.81 21.82
N LEU A 10 13.97 -12.58 21.00
CA LEU A 10 14.38 -11.23 20.62
C LEU A 10 13.36 -10.55 19.70
N GLY A 11 12.66 -11.30 18.84
CA GLY A 11 11.53 -10.76 18.09
C GLY A 11 10.40 -10.29 19.03
N TRP A 12 10.05 -11.10 20.02
CA TRP A 12 9.07 -10.71 21.05
C TRP A 12 9.56 -9.56 21.94
N LEU A 13 10.87 -9.46 22.19
CA LEU A 13 11.46 -8.31 22.87
C LEU A 13 11.27 -7.03 22.04
N CYS A 14 11.52 -7.09 20.73
CA CYS A 14 11.26 -5.96 19.83
C CYS A 14 9.77 -5.58 19.83
N PHE A 15 8.86 -6.56 19.79
CA PHE A 15 7.42 -6.34 19.93
C PHE A 15 7.10 -5.60 21.23
N LEU A 16 7.65 -6.05 22.36
CA LEU A 16 7.40 -5.44 23.67
C LEU A 16 7.91 -4.00 23.73
N ILE A 17 9.14 -3.75 23.29
CA ILE A 17 9.74 -2.41 23.27
C ILE A 17 8.91 -1.47 22.40
N ALA A 18 8.56 -1.89 21.18
CA ALA A 18 7.76 -1.08 20.27
C ALA A 18 6.35 -0.85 20.80
N SER A 19 5.69 -1.88 21.35
CA SER A 19 4.35 -1.75 21.93
C SER A 19 4.35 -0.76 23.09
N VAL A 20 5.29 -0.88 24.02
CA VAL A 20 5.40 0.05 25.16
C VAL A 20 5.65 1.47 24.67
N THR A 21 6.58 1.65 23.72
CA THR A 21 6.90 2.96 23.14
C THR A 21 5.65 3.60 22.54
N TYR A 22 4.99 2.91 21.60
CA TYR A 22 3.84 3.47 20.90
C TYR A 22 2.64 3.66 21.82
N ILE A 23 2.41 2.76 22.78
CA ILE A 23 1.29 2.92 23.71
C ILE A 23 1.48 4.12 24.63
N LEU A 24 2.70 4.37 25.10
CA LEU A 24 3.01 5.51 25.96
C LEU A 24 2.90 6.86 25.20
N THR A 25 2.97 6.84 23.87
CA THR A 25 2.89 8.04 23.03
C THR A 25 1.68 8.03 22.10
N LEU A 26 0.70 7.14 22.32
CA LEU A 26 -0.45 7.03 21.43
C LEU A 26 -1.33 8.27 21.55
N GLU A 27 -1.93 8.71 20.45
CA GLU A 27 -2.84 9.86 20.47
C GLU A 27 -4.00 9.57 21.43
N PRO A 28 -4.24 10.37 22.48
CA PRO A 28 -5.24 10.05 23.49
C PRO A 28 -6.67 10.12 22.94
N SER A 29 -6.86 10.77 21.79
CA SER A 29 -8.15 10.96 21.14
C SER A 29 -8.02 10.91 19.61
N VAL A 30 -8.95 11.56 18.91
CA VAL A 30 -8.98 11.65 17.45
C VAL A 30 -7.84 12.56 16.96
N SER A 31 -6.95 12.01 16.14
CA SER A 31 -5.90 12.75 15.42
C SER A 31 -6.48 13.49 14.21
N PHE A 32 -5.67 14.35 13.61
CA PHE A 32 -5.99 15.10 12.40
C PHE A 32 -6.21 14.15 11.19
N TRP A 33 -6.79 14.69 10.10
CA TRP A 33 -7.00 13.99 8.83
C TRP A 33 -8.04 12.85 8.88
N ASP A 34 -7.79 11.74 8.18
CA ASP A 34 -8.70 10.61 8.00
C ASP A 34 -9.03 9.84 9.29
N CYS A 35 -8.25 10.04 10.35
CA CYS A 35 -8.39 9.33 11.63
C CYS A 35 -9.80 9.43 12.20
N GLY A 36 -10.42 10.61 12.15
CA GLY A 36 -11.80 10.80 12.62
C GLY A 36 -12.82 9.97 11.85
N GLU A 37 -12.69 9.93 10.52
CA GLU A 37 -13.54 9.08 9.67
C GLU A 37 -13.33 7.60 10.00
N PHE A 38 -12.07 7.16 10.02
CA PHE A 38 -11.69 5.76 10.28
C PHE A 38 -12.14 5.26 11.66
N ILE A 39 -11.99 6.05 12.71
CA ILE A 39 -12.50 5.71 14.05
C ILE A 39 -14.02 5.58 14.02
N SER A 40 -14.72 6.51 13.36
CA SER A 40 -16.18 6.47 13.26
C SER A 40 -16.68 5.26 12.46
N CYS A 41 -15.97 4.89 11.39
CA CYS A 41 -16.26 3.73 10.55
C CYS A 41 -15.97 2.44 11.29
N ALA A 42 -14.87 2.34 12.02
CA ALA A 42 -14.56 1.19 12.86
C ALA A 42 -15.61 1.01 13.97
N TYR A 43 -15.95 2.07 14.70
CA TYR A 43 -16.85 2.01 15.85
C TYR A 43 -18.28 1.57 15.47
N ARG A 44 -18.83 2.09 14.37
CA ARG A 44 -20.21 1.80 13.92
C ARG A 44 -20.29 0.85 12.72
N LEU A 45 -19.17 0.32 12.26
CA LEU A 45 -19.06 -0.44 11.01
C LEU A 45 -19.70 0.34 9.85
N GLN A 46 -19.14 1.49 9.50
CA GLN A 46 -19.64 2.37 8.42
C GLN A 46 -18.77 2.26 7.15
N VAL A 47 -19.16 2.95 6.08
CA VAL A 47 -18.46 2.89 4.77
C VAL A 47 -17.66 4.17 4.57
N SER A 48 -16.34 4.09 4.80
CA SER A 48 -15.38 5.19 4.63
C SER A 48 -15.22 5.64 3.19
N HIS A 49 -14.40 6.65 2.93
CA HIS A 49 -14.01 7.00 1.58
C HIS A 49 -13.32 5.83 0.84
N GLN A 50 -13.31 5.94 -0.48
CA GLN A 50 -12.87 4.90 -1.40
C GLN A 50 -11.40 4.51 -1.17
N PRO A 51 -11.06 3.21 -1.17
CA PRO A 51 -11.89 2.06 -1.53
C PRO A 51 -12.56 1.37 -0.32
N GLY A 52 -12.70 2.02 0.84
CA GLY A 52 -13.61 1.58 1.91
C GLY A 52 -13.05 0.70 3.02
N TYR A 53 -11.79 0.26 2.92
CA TYR A 53 -11.00 -0.33 4.00
C TYR A 53 -11.77 -1.29 4.97
N PRO A 54 -12.51 -2.28 4.42
CA PRO A 54 -13.47 -3.09 5.19
C PRO A 54 -12.84 -3.92 6.31
N LEU A 55 -11.69 -4.56 6.04
CA LEU A 55 -11.00 -5.38 7.04
C LEU A 55 -10.39 -4.49 8.13
N PHE A 56 -9.88 -3.32 7.75
CA PHE A 56 -9.43 -2.32 8.71
C PHE A 56 -10.57 -1.90 9.65
N ALA A 57 -11.77 -1.58 9.11
CA ALA A 57 -12.93 -1.21 9.92
C ALA A 57 -13.39 -2.36 10.85
N MET A 58 -13.38 -3.61 10.36
CA MET A 58 -13.75 -4.78 11.17
C MET A 58 -12.75 -5.05 12.30
N ILE A 59 -11.45 -4.94 12.06
CA ILE A 59 -10.42 -5.09 13.11
C ILE A 59 -10.53 -3.93 14.12
N GLY A 60 -10.67 -2.70 13.63
CA GLY A 60 -10.88 -1.52 14.47
C GLY A 60 -12.15 -1.66 15.34
N LYS A 61 -13.22 -2.28 14.81
CA LYS A 61 -14.42 -2.58 15.60
C LYS A 61 -14.10 -3.47 16.79
N VAL A 62 -13.32 -4.53 16.61
CA VAL A 62 -12.92 -5.45 17.70
C VAL A 62 -12.20 -4.68 18.80
N PHE A 63 -11.27 -3.79 18.43
CA PHE A 63 -10.57 -2.95 19.40
C PHE A 63 -11.49 -1.93 20.06
N SER A 64 -12.41 -1.31 19.32
CA SER A 64 -13.38 -0.36 19.90
C SER A 64 -14.24 -0.98 21.00
N LEU A 65 -14.50 -2.30 20.97
CA LEU A 65 -15.26 -3.01 22.00
C LEU A 65 -14.52 -3.08 23.35
N LEU A 66 -13.20 -2.91 23.36
CA LEU A 66 -12.39 -2.83 24.58
C LEU A 66 -12.68 -1.55 25.39
N SER A 67 -13.47 -0.61 24.84
CA SER A 67 -13.98 0.54 25.58
C SER A 67 -15.06 0.16 26.62
N PHE A 68 -15.57 -1.07 26.61
CA PHE A 68 -16.61 -1.56 27.51
C PHE A 68 -17.86 -0.65 27.59
N GLY A 69 -18.21 -0.02 26.47
CA GLY A 69 -19.36 0.89 26.35
C GLY A 69 -19.07 2.35 26.67
N ASP A 70 -17.85 2.69 27.11
CA ASP A 70 -17.42 4.07 27.30
C ASP A 70 -16.97 4.67 25.96
N ASN A 71 -17.82 5.52 25.38
CA ASN A 71 -17.56 6.12 24.07
C ASN A 71 -16.35 7.05 24.07
N THR A 72 -15.97 7.61 25.22
CA THR A 72 -14.81 8.51 25.33
C THR A 72 -13.48 7.78 25.11
N LYS A 73 -13.46 6.44 25.27
CA LYS A 73 -12.26 5.60 25.12
C LYS A 73 -12.14 4.93 23.75
N VAL A 74 -13.13 5.08 22.87
CA VAL A 74 -13.14 4.41 21.57
C VAL A 74 -11.91 4.77 20.75
N ALA A 75 -11.60 6.07 20.65
CA ALA A 75 -10.42 6.56 19.91
C ALA A 75 -9.11 5.98 20.45
N TYR A 76 -8.94 5.98 21.79
CA TYR A 76 -7.78 5.37 22.44
C TYR A 76 -7.61 3.90 22.05
N PHE A 77 -8.69 3.09 22.12
CA PHE A 77 -8.59 1.66 21.81
C PHE A 77 -8.40 1.38 20.33
N THR A 78 -8.93 2.20 19.41
CA THR A 78 -8.61 2.06 18.00
C THR A 78 -7.17 2.50 17.69
N ASN A 79 -6.65 3.54 18.36
CA ASN A 79 -5.23 3.92 18.26
C ASN A 79 -4.31 2.81 18.80
N LEU A 80 -4.73 2.12 19.87
CA LEU A 80 -4.06 0.93 20.40
C LEU A 80 -3.97 -0.19 19.35
N CYS A 81 -4.97 -0.34 18.46
CA CYS A 81 -4.89 -1.29 17.35
C CYS A 81 -3.69 -0.98 16.44
N SER A 82 -3.51 0.28 16.06
CA SER A 82 -2.38 0.72 15.24
C SER A 82 -1.04 0.51 15.94
N ALA A 83 -0.96 0.82 17.24
CA ALA A 83 0.24 0.63 18.04
C ALA A 83 0.67 -0.85 18.09
N ILE A 84 -0.28 -1.76 18.34
CA ILE A 84 -0.02 -3.20 18.38
C ILE A 84 0.32 -3.76 16.99
N ALA A 85 -0.38 -3.33 15.94
CA ALA A 85 -0.07 -3.73 14.57
C ALA A 85 1.33 -3.28 14.13
N SER A 86 1.71 -2.06 14.49
CA SER A 86 3.04 -1.50 14.21
C SER A 86 4.13 -2.18 15.03
N ALA A 87 3.88 -2.52 16.30
CA ALA A 87 4.80 -3.31 17.09
C ALA A 87 5.00 -4.73 16.54
N ALA A 88 3.93 -5.36 16.05
CA ALA A 88 4.02 -6.65 15.36
C ALA A 88 4.83 -6.53 14.05
N THR A 89 4.71 -5.42 13.33
CA THR A 89 5.52 -5.12 12.15
C THR A 89 7.01 -5.12 12.50
N VAL A 90 7.41 -4.45 13.59
CA VAL A 90 8.81 -4.41 14.07
C VAL A 90 9.31 -5.83 14.39
N MET A 91 8.49 -6.67 15.01
CA MET A 91 8.84 -8.06 15.30
C MET A 91 9.08 -8.90 14.03
N PHE A 92 8.20 -8.78 13.03
CA PHE A 92 8.38 -9.47 11.75
C PHE A 92 9.55 -8.92 10.95
N LEU A 93 9.83 -7.62 11.05
CA LEU A 93 11.02 -6.99 10.48
C LEU A 93 12.29 -7.58 11.12
N PHE A 94 12.35 -7.68 12.45
CA PHE A 94 13.45 -8.34 13.15
C PHE A 94 13.71 -9.75 12.60
N TRP A 95 12.68 -10.60 12.51
CA TRP A 95 12.84 -11.96 11.98
C TRP A 95 13.25 -11.99 10.52
N SER A 96 12.79 -11.03 9.71
CA SER A 96 13.18 -10.93 8.30
C SER A 96 14.66 -10.58 8.16
N ILE A 97 15.13 -9.59 8.94
CA ILE A 97 16.54 -9.20 8.97
C ILE A 97 17.42 -10.36 9.43
N THR A 98 17.06 -11.08 10.49
CA THR A 98 17.88 -12.20 10.97
C THR A 98 17.90 -13.37 9.98
N MET A 99 16.82 -13.62 9.25
CA MET A 99 16.80 -14.62 8.16
C MET A 99 17.75 -14.22 7.02
N LEU A 100 17.72 -12.96 6.60
CA LEU A 100 18.62 -12.43 5.56
C LEU A 100 20.07 -12.45 6.01
N ALA A 101 20.38 -11.95 7.21
CA ALA A 101 21.73 -11.96 7.78
C ALA A 101 22.26 -13.39 7.94
N LYS A 102 21.42 -14.35 8.34
CA LYS A 102 21.79 -15.76 8.40
C LYS A 102 22.15 -16.33 7.02
N LYS A 103 21.42 -15.95 5.97
CA LYS A 103 21.66 -16.37 4.58
C LYS A 103 22.97 -15.77 4.05
N LEU A 104 23.20 -14.47 4.25
CA LEU A 104 24.42 -13.78 3.83
C LEU A 104 25.68 -14.32 4.53
N THR A 105 25.57 -14.68 5.82
CA THR A 105 26.69 -15.24 6.59
C THR A 105 26.97 -16.73 6.33
N ALA A 106 26.12 -17.43 5.57
CA ALA A 106 26.25 -18.88 5.37
C ALA A 106 27.45 -19.30 4.51
N GLY A 107 28.05 -18.37 3.73
CA GLY A 107 29.18 -18.65 2.82
C GLY A 107 30.43 -17.80 3.04
N THR A 108 30.49 -16.99 4.10
CA THR A 108 31.61 -16.07 4.38
C THR A 108 32.59 -16.66 5.41
N GLY A 109 33.77 -16.05 5.57
CA GLY A 109 34.74 -16.44 6.62
C GLY A 109 34.18 -16.43 8.05
N LEU A 110 33.04 -15.76 8.28
CA LEU A 110 32.21 -15.84 9.49
C LEU A 110 31.66 -17.24 9.79
N TYR A 111 31.65 -18.13 8.78
CA TYR A 111 31.38 -19.55 8.97
C TYR A 111 32.50 -20.27 9.72
N LYS A 112 33.75 -19.78 9.58
CA LYS A 112 34.94 -20.33 10.25
C LYS A 112 35.15 -19.74 11.66
N THR A 113 34.61 -18.55 11.93
CA THR A 113 34.66 -17.92 13.25
C THR A 113 33.67 -18.59 14.21
N THR A 114 34.06 -18.78 15.47
CA THR A 114 33.30 -19.49 16.50
C THR A 114 31.82 -19.07 16.54
N SER A 115 30.91 -20.07 16.62
CA SER A 115 29.44 -19.97 16.59
C SER A 115 28.82 -18.75 17.34
N LYS A 116 29.43 -18.31 18.45
CA LYS A 116 28.96 -17.19 19.27
C LYS A 116 29.00 -15.83 18.53
N TYR A 117 30.09 -15.51 17.84
CA TYR A 117 30.23 -14.20 17.18
C TYR A 117 29.27 -14.04 16.01
N ARG A 118 29.03 -15.13 15.27
CA ARG A 118 28.01 -15.18 14.21
C ARG A 118 26.61 -14.92 14.75
N TYR A 119 26.25 -15.52 15.89
CA TYR A 119 24.95 -15.27 16.52
C TYR A 119 24.80 -13.82 16.98
N ILE A 120 25.85 -13.25 17.57
CA ILE A 120 25.84 -11.83 17.97
C ILE A 120 25.67 -10.93 16.75
N ALA A 121 26.39 -11.18 15.66
CA ALA A 121 26.25 -10.42 14.43
C ALA A 121 24.83 -10.49 13.86
N ILE A 122 24.27 -11.71 13.70
CA ILE A 122 22.92 -11.89 13.15
C ILE A 122 21.85 -11.23 14.04
N MET A 123 21.88 -11.51 15.35
CA MET A 123 20.89 -10.96 16.28
C MET A 123 21.06 -9.45 16.45
N GLY A 124 22.30 -8.96 16.47
CA GLY A 124 22.64 -7.55 16.53
C GLY A 124 22.13 -6.78 15.32
N SER A 125 22.36 -7.28 14.10
CA SER A 125 21.78 -6.69 12.88
C SER A 125 20.26 -6.64 12.95
N GLY A 126 19.62 -7.71 13.40
CA GLY A 126 18.17 -7.75 13.60
C GLY A 126 17.68 -6.70 14.60
N LEU A 127 18.30 -6.62 15.77
CA LEU A 127 17.94 -5.67 16.83
C LEU A 127 18.15 -4.23 16.38
N VAL A 128 19.31 -3.91 15.80
CA VAL A 128 19.63 -2.55 15.33
C VAL A 128 18.64 -2.12 14.25
N GLY A 129 18.42 -2.95 13.22
CA GLY A 129 17.52 -2.58 12.12
C GLY A 129 16.06 -2.48 12.55
N ALA A 130 15.57 -3.41 13.37
CA ALA A 130 14.18 -3.36 13.83
C ALA A 130 13.93 -2.20 14.81
N LEU A 131 14.82 -1.97 15.77
CA LEU A 131 14.65 -0.87 16.73
C LEU A 131 14.91 0.50 16.11
N ALA A 132 15.83 0.62 15.15
CA ALA A 132 15.97 1.86 14.38
C ALA A 132 14.68 2.19 13.62
N PHE A 133 14.01 1.18 13.06
CA PHE A 133 12.71 1.36 12.43
C PHE A 133 11.61 1.76 13.42
N THR A 134 11.62 1.20 14.64
CA THR A 134 10.69 1.59 15.72
C THR A 134 10.70 3.10 15.99
N PHE A 135 11.88 3.71 15.99
CA PHE A 135 12.05 5.12 16.31
C PHE A 135 12.17 6.00 15.05
N SER A 136 11.83 5.47 13.87
CA SER A 136 11.79 6.28 12.65
C SER A 136 10.52 7.12 12.62
N ASP A 137 10.69 8.42 12.33
CA ASP A 137 9.65 9.45 12.44
C ASP A 137 8.36 9.10 11.68
N THR A 138 8.47 8.80 10.38
CA THR A 138 7.33 8.45 9.53
C THR A 138 6.58 7.20 10.03
N PHE A 139 7.31 6.19 10.51
CA PHE A 139 6.70 4.97 10.99
C PHE A 139 6.04 5.17 12.35
N TRP A 140 6.70 5.87 13.26
CA TRP A 140 6.17 6.18 14.58
C TRP A 140 4.90 7.01 14.46
N PHE A 141 4.89 8.06 13.64
CA PHE A 141 3.71 8.90 13.40
C PHE A 141 2.48 8.05 13.03
N SER A 142 2.64 7.10 12.11
CA SER A 142 1.54 6.19 11.72
C SER A 142 1.20 5.15 12.78
N ALA A 143 2.13 4.83 13.69
CA ALA A 143 1.94 3.80 14.71
C ALA A 143 1.05 4.26 15.88
N VAL A 144 0.92 5.57 16.10
CA VAL A 144 0.24 6.16 17.27
C VAL A 144 -1.21 6.59 17.01
N GLU A 145 -1.68 6.48 15.77
CA GLU A 145 -3.03 6.94 15.37
C GLU A 145 -3.80 5.90 14.54
N THR A 146 -5.13 6.02 14.51
CA THR A 146 -6.03 5.11 13.77
C THR A 146 -5.98 5.39 12.27
N ILE A 147 -4.95 4.87 11.61
CA ILE A 147 -4.71 5.01 10.17
C ILE A 147 -4.45 3.65 9.50
N VAL A 148 -4.85 3.50 8.25
CA VAL A 148 -4.74 2.23 7.48
C VAL A 148 -3.30 1.75 7.31
N PHE A 149 -2.32 2.64 7.41
CA PHE A 149 -0.91 2.33 7.19
C PHE A 149 -0.35 1.36 8.23
N ALA A 150 -0.75 1.45 9.51
CA ALA A 150 -0.25 0.56 10.56
C ALA A 150 -0.54 -0.93 10.27
N LEU A 151 -1.79 -1.25 9.91
CA LEU A 151 -2.17 -2.61 9.52
C LEU A 151 -1.62 -2.99 8.13
N SER A 152 -1.47 -2.03 7.21
CA SER A 152 -0.89 -2.28 5.90
C SER A 152 0.58 -2.69 5.98
N THR A 153 1.38 -1.99 6.80
CA THR A 153 2.81 -2.32 6.99
C THR A 153 2.96 -3.67 7.70
N LEU A 154 2.04 -4.04 8.60
CA LEU A 154 2.02 -5.39 9.18
C LEU A 154 1.82 -6.45 8.11
N CYS A 155 0.86 -6.27 7.19
CA CYS A 155 0.68 -7.18 6.07
C CYS A 155 1.96 -7.32 5.23
N ILE A 156 2.62 -6.20 4.92
CA ILE A 156 3.90 -6.17 4.18
C ILE A 156 4.97 -6.97 4.93
N ALA A 157 5.16 -6.72 6.23
CA ALA A 157 6.16 -7.42 7.03
C ALA A 157 5.88 -8.92 7.14
N VAL A 158 4.61 -9.32 7.26
CA VAL A 158 4.20 -10.73 7.30
C VAL A 158 4.45 -11.42 5.96
N VAL A 159 4.12 -10.81 4.81
CA VAL A 159 4.36 -11.45 3.50
C VAL A 159 5.84 -11.55 3.16
N PHE A 160 6.64 -10.53 3.51
CA PHE A 160 8.09 -10.59 3.35
C PHE A 160 8.72 -11.65 4.27
N TRP A 161 8.31 -11.71 5.53
CA TRP A 161 8.72 -12.77 6.43
C TRP A 161 8.33 -14.15 5.89
N ALA A 162 7.11 -14.29 5.36
CA ALA A 162 6.60 -15.54 4.82
C ALA A 162 7.36 -16.00 3.56
N ILE A 163 7.78 -15.10 2.66
CA ILE A 163 8.57 -15.50 1.48
C ILE A 163 9.99 -15.91 1.87
N LEU A 164 10.57 -15.28 2.90
CA LEU A 164 11.87 -15.68 3.43
C LEU A 164 11.76 -17.03 4.17
N LYS A 165 10.64 -17.26 4.84
CA LYS A 165 10.31 -18.56 5.43
C LYS A 165 10.15 -19.63 4.36
N TRP A 166 9.47 -19.32 3.27
CA TRP A 166 9.40 -20.18 2.09
C TRP A 166 10.78 -20.46 1.51
N ASP A 167 11.61 -19.44 1.29
CA ASP A 167 12.97 -19.55 0.73
C ASP A 167 13.84 -20.51 1.55
N ALA A 168 13.79 -20.39 2.88
CA ALA A 168 14.52 -21.23 3.81
C ALA A 168 14.10 -22.71 3.78
N HIS A 169 12.85 -22.99 3.39
CA HIS A 169 12.27 -24.33 3.39
C HIS A 169 11.91 -24.82 1.97
N ALA A 170 12.31 -24.12 0.90
CA ALA A 170 11.78 -24.32 -0.47
C ALA A 170 12.00 -25.72 -1.06
N ASP A 171 12.93 -26.50 -0.49
CA ASP A 171 13.27 -27.86 -0.90
C ASP A 171 12.51 -28.93 -0.08
N GLU A 172 11.74 -28.52 0.93
CA GLU A 172 10.96 -29.42 1.79
C GLU A 172 9.56 -29.70 1.19
N PRO A 173 9.01 -30.92 1.36
CA PRO A 173 7.65 -31.22 0.97
C PRO A 173 6.64 -30.28 1.62
N GLY A 174 5.78 -29.67 0.80
CA GLY A 174 4.72 -28.78 1.29
C GLY A 174 5.18 -27.35 1.62
N ALA A 175 6.41 -26.95 1.29
CA ALA A 175 6.91 -25.59 1.52
C ALA A 175 6.05 -24.51 0.83
N ASP A 176 5.50 -24.81 -0.36
CA ASP A 176 4.70 -23.86 -1.14
C ASP A 176 3.36 -23.47 -0.47
N LYS A 177 2.99 -24.08 0.68
CA LYS A 177 1.91 -23.56 1.55
C LYS A 177 2.16 -22.11 1.98
N TRP A 178 3.41 -21.69 2.08
CA TRP A 178 3.77 -20.30 2.36
C TRP A 178 3.39 -19.37 1.21
N LEU A 179 3.45 -19.82 -0.05
CA LEU A 179 2.98 -19.04 -1.19
C LEU A 179 1.46 -18.85 -1.15
N VAL A 180 0.74 -19.90 -0.76
CA VAL A 180 -0.72 -19.84 -0.54
C VAL A 180 -1.06 -18.90 0.62
N PHE A 181 -0.30 -18.94 1.72
CA PHE A 181 -0.45 -18.02 2.84
C PHE A 181 -0.17 -16.57 2.44
N ILE A 182 0.88 -16.31 1.63
CA ILE A 182 1.15 -14.98 1.08
C ILE A 182 -0.04 -14.50 0.25
N ALA A 183 -0.58 -15.34 -0.63
CA ALA A 183 -1.73 -14.98 -1.45
C ALA A 183 -2.96 -14.65 -0.60
N TYR A 184 -3.19 -15.39 0.50
CA TYR A 184 -4.25 -15.10 1.47
C TYR A 184 -4.07 -13.74 2.14
N VAL A 185 -2.88 -13.46 2.67
CA VAL A 185 -2.58 -12.18 3.34
C VAL A 185 -2.63 -11.02 2.35
N MET A 186 -2.20 -11.22 1.11
CA MET A 186 -2.39 -10.25 0.03
C MET A 186 -3.88 -9.96 -0.20
N GLY A 187 -4.70 -11.00 -0.30
CA GLY A 187 -6.16 -10.87 -0.42
C GLY A 187 -6.79 -10.07 0.72
N LEU A 188 -6.44 -10.41 1.97
CA LEU A 188 -6.88 -9.68 3.17
C LEU A 188 -6.42 -8.23 3.14
N SER A 189 -5.17 -7.99 2.74
CA SER A 189 -4.59 -6.66 2.70
C SER A 189 -5.32 -5.74 1.75
N ILE A 190 -5.94 -6.22 0.67
CA ILE A 190 -6.76 -5.36 -0.19
C ILE A 190 -7.83 -4.65 0.67
N GLY A 191 -8.40 -5.36 1.66
CA GLY A 191 -9.41 -4.83 2.58
C GLY A 191 -8.86 -3.90 3.65
N ILE A 192 -7.55 -3.69 3.70
CA ILE A 192 -6.87 -2.75 4.60
C ILE A 192 -6.28 -1.60 3.79
N HIS A 193 -5.48 -1.90 2.77
CA HIS A 193 -4.86 -0.96 1.85
C HIS A 193 -4.18 -1.70 0.66
N LEU A 194 -4.23 -1.12 -0.54
CA LEU A 194 -3.69 -1.73 -1.77
C LEU A 194 -2.14 -1.79 -1.83
N LEU A 195 -1.45 -1.04 -0.98
CA LEU A 195 0.02 -0.90 -1.01
C LEU A 195 0.76 -2.24 -0.93
N ASN A 196 0.22 -3.23 -0.21
CA ASN A 196 0.86 -4.53 -0.07
C ASN A 196 1.01 -5.28 -1.41
N LEU A 197 0.20 -4.96 -2.43
CA LEU A 197 0.35 -5.54 -3.77
C LEU A 197 1.70 -5.18 -4.39
N LEU A 198 2.28 -4.02 -4.04
CA LEU A 198 3.60 -3.59 -4.54
C LEU A 198 4.74 -4.50 -4.07
N THR A 199 4.50 -5.42 -3.14
CA THR A 199 5.48 -6.45 -2.76
C THR A 199 5.61 -7.56 -3.81
N ILE A 200 4.61 -7.75 -4.69
CA ILE A 200 4.57 -8.84 -5.69
C ILE A 200 5.87 -8.92 -6.50
N PRO A 201 6.43 -7.81 -7.05
CA PRO A 201 7.72 -7.86 -7.72
C PRO A 201 8.85 -8.43 -6.86
N ALA A 202 9.02 -7.92 -5.64
CA ALA A 202 10.06 -8.40 -4.73
C ALA A 202 9.90 -9.89 -4.38
N LEU A 203 8.67 -10.35 -4.05
CA LEU A 203 8.41 -11.75 -3.73
C LEU A 203 8.67 -12.67 -4.94
N THR A 204 8.31 -12.21 -6.14
CA THR A 204 8.57 -12.94 -7.40
C THR A 204 10.07 -13.06 -7.65
N MET A 205 10.84 -12.01 -7.38
CA MET A 205 12.30 -12.05 -7.49
C MET A 205 12.93 -13.00 -6.48
N VAL A 206 12.47 -13.02 -5.23
CA VAL A 206 12.92 -14.01 -4.22
C VAL A 206 12.63 -15.43 -4.71
N TYR A 207 11.43 -15.70 -5.22
CA TYR A 207 11.06 -16.99 -5.80
C TYR A 207 11.98 -17.38 -6.97
N TYR A 208 12.21 -16.44 -7.90
CA TYR A 208 13.04 -16.65 -9.07
C TYR A 208 14.49 -16.97 -8.69
N PHE A 209 15.11 -16.16 -7.84
CA PHE A 209 16.49 -16.39 -7.41
C PHE A 209 16.65 -17.67 -6.58
N ARG A 210 15.59 -18.14 -5.90
CA ARG A 210 15.63 -19.40 -5.16
C ARG A 210 15.50 -20.63 -6.06
N ARG A 211 14.62 -20.61 -7.06
CA ARG A 211 14.32 -21.78 -7.91
C ARG A 211 15.23 -21.92 -9.13
N TYR A 212 15.83 -20.83 -9.61
CA TYR A 212 16.61 -20.83 -10.85
C TYR A 212 18.10 -20.63 -10.59
N LYS A 213 18.94 -21.50 -11.20
CA LYS A 213 20.41 -21.46 -11.05
C LYS A 213 21.12 -20.57 -12.08
N ASN A 214 20.59 -20.51 -13.31
CA ASN A 214 21.19 -19.76 -14.42
C ASN A 214 20.68 -18.31 -14.45
N ILE A 215 21.07 -17.53 -13.46
CA ILE A 215 20.67 -16.13 -13.28
C ILE A 215 21.55 -15.25 -14.17
N THR A 216 20.92 -14.41 -14.97
CA THR A 216 21.59 -13.36 -15.76
C THR A 216 20.79 -12.08 -15.62
N PHE A 217 21.44 -10.91 -15.77
CA PHE A 217 20.74 -9.62 -15.68
C PHE A 217 19.55 -9.54 -16.64
N LYS A 218 19.71 -10.00 -17.89
CA LYS A 218 18.63 -10.03 -18.90
C LYS A 218 17.41 -10.85 -18.43
N LYS A 219 17.64 -12.04 -17.88
CA LYS A 219 16.55 -12.90 -17.38
C LYS A 219 15.91 -12.33 -16.11
N ALA A 220 16.72 -11.81 -15.19
CA ALA A 220 16.22 -11.17 -13.97
C ALA A 220 15.35 -9.95 -14.30
N PHE A 221 15.79 -9.11 -15.24
CA PHE A 221 15.03 -7.98 -15.73
C PHE A 221 13.72 -8.40 -16.41
N PHE A 222 13.73 -9.44 -17.24
CA PHE A 222 12.51 -9.98 -17.84
C PHE A 222 11.52 -10.53 -16.79
N VAL A 223 12.01 -11.25 -15.78
CA VAL A 223 11.17 -11.74 -14.67
C VAL A 223 10.61 -10.59 -13.85
N PHE A 224 11.40 -9.53 -13.62
CA PHE A 224 10.90 -8.31 -13.00
C PHE A 224 9.75 -7.69 -13.80
N LEU A 225 9.89 -7.54 -15.13
CA LEU A 225 8.79 -7.06 -15.98
C LEU A 225 7.55 -7.97 -15.92
N LEU A 226 7.73 -9.30 -15.93
CA LEU A 226 6.63 -10.24 -15.76
C LEU A 226 5.94 -10.09 -14.39
N SER A 227 6.70 -9.78 -13.34
CA SER A 227 6.15 -9.54 -12.01
C SER A 227 5.33 -8.25 -11.91
N VAL A 228 5.70 -7.21 -12.69
CA VAL A 228 4.90 -5.99 -12.84
C VAL A 228 3.60 -6.30 -13.59
N LEU A 229 3.63 -7.16 -14.62
CA LEU A 229 2.43 -7.64 -15.28
C LEU A 229 1.54 -8.47 -14.34
N LEU A 230 2.13 -9.29 -13.46
CA LEU A 230 1.40 -10.02 -12.43
C LEU A 230 0.72 -9.07 -11.43
N LEU A 231 1.43 -8.03 -10.99
CA LEU A 231 0.86 -6.96 -10.17
C LEU A 231 -0.33 -6.31 -10.89
N ALA A 232 -0.19 -5.94 -12.16
CA ALA A 232 -1.28 -5.37 -12.96
C ALA A 232 -2.45 -6.34 -13.11
N PHE A 233 -2.18 -7.63 -13.29
CA PHE A 233 -3.22 -8.67 -13.34
C PHE A 233 -3.98 -8.77 -12.02
N VAL A 234 -3.31 -8.72 -10.87
CA VAL A 234 -4.00 -8.72 -9.57
C VAL A 234 -4.80 -7.42 -9.38
N GLN A 235 -4.19 -6.27 -9.67
CA GLN A 235 -4.82 -4.95 -9.49
C GLN A 235 -6.04 -4.74 -10.39
N TYR A 236 -5.93 -5.00 -11.68
CA TYR A 236 -7.00 -4.76 -12.65
C TYR A 236 -7.83 -6.01 -12.87
N GLY A 237 -7.17 -7.13 -13.17
CA GLY A 237 -7.80 -8.42 -13.49
C GLY A 237 -8.63 -9.01 -12.35
N ILE A 238 -8.08 -9.03 -11.14
CA ILE A 238 -8.76 -9.64 -9.99
C ILE A 238 -9.60 -8.61 -9.22
N ILE A 239 -9.04 -7.46 -8.85
CA ILE A 239 -9.77 -6.55 -7.95
C ILE A 239 -10.89 -5.82 -8.69
N GLN A 240 -10.57 -5.14 -9.79
CA GLN A 240 -11.54 -4.30 -10.51
C GLN A 240 -12.47 -5.13 -11.41
N TYR A 241 -11.91 -5.96 -12.29
CA TYR A 241 -12.72 -6.67 -13.29
C TYR A 241 -13.64 -7.72 -12.68
N THR A 242 -13.32 -8.35 -11.54
CA THR A 242 -14.27 -9.22 -10.83
C THR A 242 -15.55 -8.50 -10.45
N VAL A 243 -15.46 -7.25 -9.98
CA VAL A 243 -16.63 -6.45 -9.60
C VAL A 243 -17.37 -5.90 -10.83
N ILE A 244 -16.63 -5.49 -11.86
CA ILE A 244 -17.24 -5.05 -13.13
C ILE A 244 -18.02 -6.21 -13.77
N PHE A 245 -17.45 -7.41 -13.83
CA PHE A 245 -18.13 -8.58 -14.37
C PHE A 245 -19.32 -9.02 -13.53
N SER A 246 -19.24 -8.95 -12.19
CA SER A 246 -20.40 -9.23 -11.35
C SER A 246 -21.54 -8.25 -11.63
N GLY A 247 -21.23 -6.97 -11.89
CA GLY A 247 -22.22 -5.96 -12.30
C GLY A 247 -22.85 -6.22 -13.66
N TRP A 248 -22.06 -6.62 -14.67
CA TRP A 248 -22.61 -6.98 -15.98
C TRP A 248 -23.45 -8.25 -15.96
N PHE A 249 -23.06 -9.25 -15.17
CA PHE A 249 -23.90 -10.42 -14.93
C PHE A 249 -25.21 -10.03 -14.25
N ASP A 250 -25.15 -9.18 -13.22
CA ASP A 250 -26.36 -8.72 -12.53
C ASP A 250 -27.29 -7.93 -13.46
N PHE A 251 -26.73 -7.06 -14.29
CA PHE A 251 -27.47 -6.35 -15.32
C PHE A 251 -28.18 -7.30 -16.29
N PHE A 252 -27.49 -8.32 -16.80
CA PHE A 252 -28.11 -9.30 -17.70
C PHE A 252 -29.29 -10.02 -17.02
N PHE A 253 -29.11 -10.48 -15.79
CA PHE A 253 -30.14 -11.20 -15.05
C PHE A 253 -31.35 -10.32 -14.73
N VAL A 254 -31.13 -9.09 -14.29
CA VAL A 254 -32.21 -8.17 -13.94
C VAL A 254 -32.91 -7.64 -15.18
N ASN A 255 -32.16 -7.05 -16.12
CA ASN A 255 -32.74 -6.32 -17.25
C ASN A 255 -33.20 -7.24 -18.39
N THR A 256 -32.58 -8.41 -18.57
CA THR A 256 -32.93 -9.35 -19.65
C THR A 256 -33.78 -10.52 -19.18
N LEU A 257 -33.45 -11.11 -18.03
CA LEU A 257 -34.17 -12.28 -17.51
C LEU A 257 -35.32 -11.92 -16.53
N GLY A 258 -35.42 -10.65 -16.12
CA GLY A 258 -36.48 -10.18 -15.20
C GLY A 258 -36.32 -10.68 -13.76
N MET A 259 -35.11 -11.07 -13.35
CA MET A 259 -34.82 -11.53 -11.99
C MET A 259 -34.56 -10.36 -11.03
N GLY A 260 -34.53 -10.64 -9.73
CA GLY A 260 -34.23 -9.64 -8.71
C GLY A 260 -32.76 -9.17 -8.72
N PHE A 261 -32.51 -7.96 -8.19
CA PHE A 261 -31.17 -7.41 -8.03
C PHE A 261 -30.25 -8.34 -7.22
N GLY A 262 -28.98 -8.42 -7.61
CA GLY A 262 -27.96 -9.27 -6.99
C GLY A 262 -27.94 -10.72 -7.46
N THR A 263 -28.98 -11.20 -8.15
CA THR A 263 -29.05 -12.60 -8.60
C THR A 263 -27.97 -12.95 -9.62
N GLY A 264 -27.69 -12.07 -10.58
CA GLY A 264 -26.64 -12.32 -11.58
C GLY A 264 -25.25 -12.23 -10.96
N ALA A 265 -25.04 -11.32 -10.00
CA ALA A 265 -23.79 -11.25 -9.25
C ALA A 265 -23.53 -12.56 -8.46
N ILE A 266 -24.55 -13.13 -7.80
CA ILE A 266 -24.44 -14.42 -7.09
C ILE A 266 -24.06 -15.53 -8.07
N VAL A 267 -24.72 -15.61 -9.24
CA VAL A 267 -24.41 -16.61 -10.26
C VAL A 267 -22.98 -16.46 -10.77
N PHE A 268 -22.52 -15.23 -11.02
CA PHE A 268 -21.14 -14.96 -11.42
C PHE A 268 -20.13 -15.49 -10.40
N PHE A 269 -20.33 -15.19 -9.11
CA PHE A 269 -19.42 -15.69 -8.06
C PHE A 269 -19.49 -17.22 -7.91
N ALA A 270 -20.67 -17.83 -8.07
CA ALA A 270 -20.81 -19.29 -8.06
C ALA A 270 -20.05 -19.94 -9.23
N LEU A 271 -20.12 -19.36 -10.43
CA LEU A 271 -19.36 -19.80 -11.60
C LEU A 271 -17.84 -19.61 -11.40
N LEU A 272 -17.41 -18.48 -10.84
CA LEU A 272 -16.01 -18.22 -10.52
C LEU A 272 -15.46 -19.25 -9.52
N ILE A 273 -16.19 -19.51 -8.44
CA ILE A 273 -15.84 -20.55 -7.46
C ILE A 273 -15.80 -21.92 -8.13
N GLY A 274 -16.81 -22.25 -8.95
CA GLY A 274 -16.87 -23.49 -9.71
C GLY A 274 -15.66 -23.67 -10.65
N LEU A 275 -15.25 -22.61 -11.34
CA LEU A 275 -14.08 -22.60 -12.22
C LEU A 275 -12.78 -22.83 -11.45
N ILE A 276 -12.62 -22.19 -10.29
CA ILE A 276 -11.45 -22.39 -9.41
C ILE A 276 -11.41 -23.83 -8.90
N ILE A 277 -12.53 -24.37 -8.40
CA ILE A 277 -12.62 -25.77 -7.93
C ILE A 277 -12.31 -26.74 -9.06
N TRP A 278 -12.86 -26.50 -10.25
CA TRP A 278 -12.58 -27.29 -11.43
C TRP A 278 -11.09 -27.23 -11.81
N GLY A 279 -10.48 -26.05 -11.80
CA GLY A 279 -9.05 -25.85 -12.07
C GLY A 279 -8.14 -26.58 -11.08
N ILE A 280 -8.49 -26.56 -9.78
CA ILE A 280 -7.80 -27.34 -8.74
C ILE A 280 -7.93 -28.84 -9.04
N ARG A 281 -9.15 -29.34 -9.30
CA ARG A 281 -9.37 -30.76 -9.60
C ARG A 281 -8.66 -31.20 -10.87
N TYR A 282 -8.70 -30.39 -11.93
CA TYR A 282 -8.05 -30.64 -13.20
C TYR A 282 -6.52 -30.70 -13.03
N SER A 283 -5.93 -29.74 -12.31
CA SER A 283 -4.49 -29.70 -12.05
C SER A 283 -4.00 -30.90 -11.24
N ILE A 284 -4.79 -31.39 -10.27
CA ILE A 284 -4.51 -32.63 -9.53
C ILE A 284 -4.56 -33.84 -10.46
N ARG A 285 -5.65 -34.01 -11.22
CA ARG A 285 -5.86 -35.17 -12.12
C ARG A 285 -4.78 -35.25 -13.21
N THR A 286 -4.35 -34.10 -13.72
CA THR A 286 -3.32 -34.02 -14.78
C THR A 286 -1.90 -33.90 -14.23
N LYS A 287 -1.70 -33.98 -12.90
CA LYS A 287 -0.40 -33.86 -12.21
C LYS A 287 0.36 -32.57 -12.56
N LYS A 288 -0.35 -31.48 -12.85
CA LYS A 288 0.22 -30.16 -13.17
C LYS A 288 0.46 -29.37 -11.89
N TYR A 289 1.62 -29.57 -11.27
CA TYR A 289 2.00 -28.97 -9.98
C TYR A 289 1.85 -27.44 -9.94
N TYR A 290 2.53 -26.70 -10.82
CA TYR A 290 2.51 -25.24 -10.81
C TYR A 290 1.11 -24.66 -11.06
N LEU A 291 0.30 -25.34 -11.88
CA LEU A 291 -1.09 -24.96 -12.11
C LEU A 291 -1.93 -25.13 -10.84
N ASN A 292 -1.68 -26.20 -10.08
CA ASN A 292 -2.36 -26.42 -8.80
C ASN A 292 -2.01 -25.33 -7.78
N VAL A 293 -0.73 -25.03 -7.59
CA VAL A 293 -0.28 -23.95 -6.70
C VAL A 293 -0.88 -22.60 -7.12
N ALA A 294 -0.93 -22.30 -8.44
CA ALA A 294 -1.54 -21.09 -8.94
C ALA A 294 -3.04 -20.98 -8.60
N PHE A 295 -3.83 -22.05 -8.80
CA PHE A 295 -5.24 -22.06 -8.41
C PHE A 295 -5.45 -22.01 -6.89
N MET A 296 -4.55 -22.61 -6.10
CA MET A 296 -4.58 -22.51 -4.63
C MET A 296 -4.25 -21.10 -4.15
N CYS A 297 -3.28 -20.42 -4.76
CA CYS A 297 -3.01 -19.02 -4.47
C CYS A 297 -4.20 -18.14 -4.87
N LEU A 298 -4.78 -18.37 -6.05
CA LEU A 298 -5.95 -17.64 -6.53
C LEU A 298 -7.15 -17.81 -5.60
N SER A 299 -7.43 -19.04 -5.13
CA SER A 299 -8.54 -19.30 -4.22
C SER A 299 -8.37 -18.60 -2.88
N PHE A 300 -7.17 -18.63 -2.30
CA PHE A 300 -6.89 -17.96 -1.03
C PHE A 300 -6.82 -16.44 -1.17
N LEU A 301 -6.38 -15.92 -2.31
CA LEU A 301 -6.45 -14.49 -2.62
C LEU A 301 -7.91 -14.02 -2.64
N TYR A 302 -8.80 -14.74 -3.35
CA TYR A 302 -10.24 -14.43 -3.31
C TYR A 302 -10.85 -14.62 -1.92
N LEU A 303 -10.42 -15.63 -1.17
CA LEU A 303 -10.86 -15.83 0.22
C LEU A 303 -10.52 -14.61 1.09
N GLY A 304 -9.30 -14.08 0.98
CA GLY A 304 -8.92 -12.84 1.66
C GLY A 304 -9.70 -11.62 1.14
N TYR A 305 -9.81 -11.49 -0.20
CA TYR A 305 -10.53 -10.40 -0.84
C TYR A 305 -12.04 -10.38 -0.51
N SER A 306 -12.61 -11.51 -0.09
CA SER A 306 -14.01 -11.62 0.30
C SER A 306 -14.42 -10.69 1.44
N CYS A 307 -13.47 -10.17 2.23
CA CYS A 307 -13.73 -9.13 3.23
C CYS A 307 -14.38 -7.86 2.62
N PHE A 308 -14.23 -7.61 1.32
CA PHE A 308 -14.92 -6.52 0.61
C PHE A 308 -16.42 -6.67 0.50
N SER A 309 -16.97 -7.88 0.68
CA SER A 309 -18.42 -8.07 0.77
C SER A 309 -19.05 -7.20 1.86
N TYR A 310 -18.27 -6.82 2.89
CA TYR A 310 -18.62 -5.81 3.88
C TYR A 310 -19.19 -4.52 3.27
N VAL A 311 -18.55 -3.98 2.23
CA VAL A 311 -18.89 -2.66 1.66
C VAL A 311 -20.34 -2.64 1.14
N PRO A 312 -20.75 -3.49 0.19
CA PRO A 312 -22.13 -3.49 -0.30
C PRO A 312 -23.15 -3.91 0.77
N ILE A 313 -22.79 -4.81 1.69
CA ILE A 313 -23.68 -5.21 2.80
C ILE A 313 -23.97 -4.01 3.71
N ARG A 314 -22.93 -3.27 4.11
CA ARG A 314 -23.09 -2.10 4.97
C ARG A 314 -23.73 -0.95 4.22
N ALA A 315 -23.36 -0.69 2.97
CA ALA A 315 -24.00 0.34 2.16
C ALA A 315 -25.51 0.10 1.99
N THR A 316 -25.94 -1.16 1.83
CA THR A 316 -27.37 -1.54 1.79
C THR A 316 -28.09 -1.28 3.11
N ALA A 317 -27.41 -1.49 4.24
CA ALA A 317 -27.95 -1.17 5.57
C ALA A 317 -28.04 0.35 5.85
N ASN A 318 -27.52 1.17 4.93
CA ASN A 318 -27.59 2.63 4.93
C ASN A 318 -27.13 3.31 6.24
N PRO A 319 -25.88 3.10 6.69
CA PRO A 319 -25.33 3.77 7.86
C PRO A 319 -25.22 5.29 7.65
N THR A 320 -25.03 6.03 8.74
CA THR A 320 -24.88 7.50 8.69
C THR A 320 -23.74 7.95 7.79
N LEU A 321 -22.59 7.28 7.88
CA LEU A 321 -21.44 7.50 7.02
C LEU A 321 -21.44 6.40 5.94
N ASN A 322 -21.90 6.78 4.74
CA ASN A 322 -22.07 5.88 3.61
C ASN A 322 -21.50 6.51 2.33
N ASN A 323 -20.18 6.72 2.28
CA ASN A 323 -19.55 7.45 1.18
C ASN A 323 -19.88 6.80 -0.17
N SER A 324 -20.44 7.60 -1.08
CA SER A 324 -20.86 7.18 -2.43
C SER A 324 -21.85 6.01 -2.50
N HIS A 325 -22.45 5.59 -1.37
CA HIS A 325 -23.52 4.58 -1.28
C HIS A 325 -23.34 3.35 -2.20
N PRO A 326 -22.25 2.57 -2.08
CA PRO A 326 -21.94 1.45 -2.98
C PRO A 326 -22.78 0.18 -2.68
N ASP A 327 -24.11 0.27 -2.79
CA ASP A 327 -25.07 -0.77 -2.40
C ASP A 327 -25.37 -1.82 -3.49
N ASN A 328 -24.91 -1.60 -4.72
CA ASN A 328 -25.04 -2.52 -5.85
C ASN A 328 -23.73 -2.64 -6.64
N ALA A 329 -23.68 -3.57 -7.59
CA ALA A 329 -22.45 -3.91 -8.29
C ALA A 329 -21.88 -2.77 -9.15
N PHE A 330 -22.72 -1.91 -9.74
CA PHE A 330 -22.25 -0.76 -10.53
C PHE A 330 -21.69 0.35 -9.64
N THR A 331 -22.41 0.70 -8.56
CA THR A 331 -21.93 1.70 -7.60
C THR A 331 -20.68 1.20 -6.88
N LEU A 332 -20.58 -0.10 -6.57
CA LEU A 332 -19.37 -0.71 -6.02
C LEU A 332 -18.21 -0.68 -7.01
N ALA A 333 -18.47 -0.91 -8.30
CA ALA A 333 -17.44 -0.78 -9.34
C ALA A 333 -16.93 0.67 -9.42
N GLY A 334 -17.81 1.67 -9.44
CA GLY A 334 -17.42 3.08 -9.40
C GLY A 334 -16.62 3.43 -8.15
N TYR A 335 -17.06 2.92 -7.00
CA TYR A 335 -16.40 3.09 -5.71
C TYR A 335 -14.98 2.51 -5.68
N LEU A 336 -14.78 1.27 -6.15
CA LEU A 336 -13.44 0.66 -6.19
C LEU A 336 -12.51 1.30 -7.23
N ASN A 337 -13.07 1.76 -8.35
CA ASN A 337 -12.33 2.48 -9.39
C ASN A 337 -12.06 3.94 -9.03
N ARG A 338 -12.64 4.43 -7.93
CA ARG A 338 -12.44 5.80 -7.42
C ARG A 338 -12.78 6.88 -8.45
N ILE A 339 -13.85 6.66 -9.22
CA ILE A 339 -14.27 7.55 -10.30
C ILE A 339 -14.53 8.99 -9.85
N GLN A 340 -14.77 9.21 -8.56
CA GLN A 340 -14.97 10.53 -7.96
C GLN A 340 -13.74 11.44 -8.00
N TYR A 341 -12.52 10.87 -8.10
CA TYR A 341 -11.28 11.64 -8.14
C TYR A 341 -10.90 12.07 -9.58
N GLY A 342 -11.72 11.74 -10.57
CA GLY A 342 -11.44 12.02 -11.97
C GLY A 342 -10.34 11.14 -12.56
N ASP A 343 -9.98 11.43 -13.80
CA ASP A 343 -8.96 10.69 -14.55
C ASP A 343 -7.56 11.22 -14.26
N ASN A 344 -6.62 10.29 -14.04
CA ASN A 344 -5.19 10.60 -13.92
C ASN A 344 -4.48 10.11 -15.19
N PRO A 345 -4.31 10.95 -16.22
CA PRO A 345 -3.74 10.52 -17.49
C PRO A 345 -2.27 10.13 -17.31
N LEU A 346 -1.94 8.83 -17.46
CA LEU A 346 -0.57 8.34 -17.24
C LEU A 346 0.28 8.33 -18.51
N LEU A 347 -0.33 8.05 -19.67
CA LEU A 347 0.38 7.85 -20.94
C LEU A 347 0.16 8.97 -21.95
N LEU A 348 -1.08 9.47 -22.05
CA LEU A 348 -1.47 10.54 -22.95
C LEU A 348 -2.56 11.37 -22.27
N GLY A 349 -2.48 12.69 -22.36
CA GLY A 349 -3.48 13.58 -21.79
C GLY A 349 -3.15 15.06 -21.99
N PRO A 350 -4.03 15.96 -21.52
CA PRO A 350 -3.91 17.39 -21.72
C PRO A 350 -2.77 18.01 -20.91
N TYR A 351 -2.35 19.20 -21.35
CA TYR A 351 -1.65 20.15 -20.48
C TYR A 351 -2.64 20.91 -19.60
N PHE A 352 -2.16 21.51 -18.53
CA PHE A 352 -2.98 22.26 -17.58
C PHE A 352 -3.69 23.48 -18.18
N ASP A 353 -3.18 24.04 -19.28
CA ASP A 353 -3.76 25.18 -20.01
C ASP A 353 -4.59 24.77 -21.24
N ALA A 354 -4.66 23.46 -21.53
CA ALA A 354 -5.40 22.94 -22.67
C ALA A 354 -6.89 23.25 -22.57
N GLN A 355 -7.45 23.72 -23.67
CA GLN A 355 -8.86 24.08 -23.75
C GLN A 355 -9.67 22.92 -24.32
N VAL A 356 -10.86 22.72 -23.77
CA VAL A 356 -11.81 21.72 -24.29
C VAL A 356 -12.34 22.20 -25.65
N THR A 357 -12.01 21.47 -26.71
CA THR A 357 -12.47 21.73 -28.09
C THR A 357 -13.72 20.94 -28.46
N GLY A 358 -14.01 19.88 -27.72
CA GLY A 358 -15.17 19.04 -27.96
C GLY A 358 -15.42 18.07 -26.81
N GLN A 359 -16.57 17.44 -26.86
CA GLN A 359 -16.97 16.39 -25.92
C GLN A 359 -17.53 15.23 -26.70
N THR A 360 -17.19 14.01 -26.28
CA THR A 360 -17.79 12.78 -26.79
C THR A 360 -18.44 12.02 -25.66
N GLU A 361 -19.59 11.41 -25.95
CA GLU A 361 -20.24 10.52 -25.00
C GLU A 361 -19.37 9.26 -24.78
N GLY A 362 -19.09 8.99 -23.51
CA GLY A 362 -18.38 7.81 -23.04
C GLY A 362 -19.31 6.66 -22.67
N SER A 363 -18.92 5.92 -21.65
CA SER A 363 -19.65 4.77 -21.11
C SER A 363 -20.99 5.17 -20.49
N THR A 364 -22.01 4.32 -20.69
CA THR A 364 -23.31 4.46 -20.04
C THR A 364 -23.21 4.29 -18.54
N ILE A 365 -23.82 5.22 -17.81
CA ILE A 365 -23.96 5.17 -16.35
C ILE A 365 -25.31 4.51 -16.04
N TYR A 366 -25.25 3.44 -15.26
CA TYR A 366 -26.42 2.72 -14.79
C TYR A 366 -26.65 3.03 -13.32
N SER A 367 -27.92 3.21 -12.96
CA SER A 367 -28.34 3.28 -11.56
C SER A 367 -29.48 2.31 -11.31
N LYS A 368 -29.62 1.90 -10.05
CA LYS A 368 -30.68 0.99 -9.62
C LYS A 368 -32.01 1.76 -9.58
N GLY A 369 -32.96 1.39 -10.44
CA GLY A 369 -34.35 1.82 -10.36
C GLY A 369 -35.21 0.87 -9.52
N ASP A 370 -36.53 1.00 -9.58
CA ASP A 370 -37.44 0.21 -8.74
C ASP A 370 -37.42 -1.30 -9.05
N LYS A 371 -37.31 -1.64 -10.33
CA LYS A 371 -37.38 -3.04 -10.81
C LYS A 371 -36.20 -3.47 -11.68
N LYS A 372 -35.45 -2.52 -12.23
CA LYS A 372 -34.34 -2.78 -13.16
C LYS A 372 -33.27 -1.71 -13.06
N TYR A 373 -32.10 -1.98 -13.64
CA TYR A 373 -31.10 -0.94 -13.84
C TYR A 373 -31.56 0.02 -14.95
N GLU A 374 -31.47 1.31 -14.69
CA GLU A 374 -31.89 2.37 -15.60
C GLU A 374 -30.68 3.20 -16.02
N VAL A 375 -30.72 3.71 -17.25
CA VAL A 375 -29.69 4.61 -17.75
C VAL A 375 -29.93 5.97 -17.13
N THR A 376 -28.98 6.43 -16.32
CA THR A 376 -29.04 7.74 -15.66
C THR A 376 -28.15 8.78 -16.32
N GLY A 377 -27.25 8.36 -17.20
CA GLY A 377 -26.45 9.26 -18.00
C GLY A 377 -25.38 8.52 -18.79
N LYS A 378 -24.45 9.29 -19.33
CA LYS A 378 -23.19 8.79 -19.90
C LYS A 378 -22.05 9.61 -19.32
N THR A 379 -20.90 8.97 -19.16
CA THR A 379 -19.66 9.71 -18.90
C THR A 379 -19.36 10.61 -20.08
N MET A 380 -18.69 11.73 -19.83
CA MET A 380 -18.27 12.66 -20.89
C MET A 380 -16.76 12.58 -21.02
N ASN A 381 -16.27 12.31 -22.23
CA ASN A 381 -14.87 12.38 -22.56
C ASN A 381 -14.59 13.72 -23.22
N TYR A 382 -13.61 14.45 -22.71
CA TYR A 382 -13.22 15.75 -23.24
C TYR A 382 -12.13 15.59 -24.31
N GLN A 383 -12.31 16.29 -25.43
CA GLN A 383 -11.26 16.50 -26.42
C GLN A 383 -10.60 17.84 -26.14
N TYR A 384 -9.28 17.86 -26.18
CA TYR A 384 -8.47 19.02 -25.89
C TYR A 384 -7.76 19.50 -27.16
N ASP A 385 -7.55 20.81 -27.29
CA ASP A 385 -6.82 21.42 -28.40
C ASP A 385 -5.37 20.94 -28.51
N HIS A 386 -4.72 20.63 -27.40
CA HIS A 386 -3.39 20.07 -27.37
C HIS A 386 -3.18 19.11 -26.19
N THR A 387 -2.37 18.08 -26.45
CA THR A 387 -2.06 17.01 -25.48
C THR A 387 -0.58 16.66 -25.54
N THR A 388 -0.09 15.99 -24.50
CA THR A 388 1.27 15.44 -24.47
C THR A 388 1.25 13.98 -24.08
N ILE A 389 2.30 13.28 -24.51
CA ILE A 389 2.68 12.01 -23.90
C ILE A 389 3.17 12.27 -22.48
N LEU A 390 2.92 11.32 -21.59
CA LEU A 390 3.35 11.35 -20.19
C LEU A 390 3.01 12.67 -19.47
N PRO A 391 1.73 13.10 -19.47
CA PRO A 391 1.36 14.38 -18.88
C PRO A 391 1.58 14.36 -17.36
N ARG A 392 2.33 15.32 -16.85
CA ARG A 392 2.65 15.52 -15.42
C ARG A 392 2.07 16.81 -14.86
N MET A 393 1.67 17.73 -15.74
CA MET A 393 1.03 19.00 -15.44
C MET A 393 -0.29 19.09 -16.20
N TYR A 394 -1.30 18.35 -15.74
CA TYR A 394 -2.59 18.19 -16.44
C TYR A 394 -3.79 18.77 -15.68
N SER A 395 -3.64 19.07 -14.39
CA SER A 395 -4.76 19.57 -13.58
C SER A 395 -5.18 20.94 -14.07
N THR A 396 -6.47 21.10 -14.31
CA THR A 396 -7.08 22.37 -14.73
C THR A 396 -7.55 23.22 -13.53
N ASP A 397 -7.36 22.75 -12.30
CA ASP A 397 -7.68 23.53 -11.10
C ASP A 397 -6.76 24.75 -10.98
N ALA A 398 -7.34 25.93 -10.73
CA ALA A 398 -6.60 27.18 -10.74
C ALA A 398 -5.43 27.22 -9.74
N SER A 399 -5.58 26.56 -8.58
CA SER A 399 -4.50 26.39 -7.60
C SER A 399 -3.32 25.61 -8.18
N ASP A 400 -3.60 24.53 -8.88
CA ASP A 400 -2.59 23.64 -9.45
C ASP A 400 -1.90 24.31 -10.63
N GLN A 401 -2.66 24.99 -11.48
CA GLN A 401 -2.11 25.80 -12.57
C GLN A 401 -1.14 26.86 -12.05
N GLY A 402 -1.56 27.61 -11.02
CA GLY A 402 -0.71 28.60 -10.37
C GLY A 402 0.55 27.97 -9.78
N PHE A 403 0.41 26.79 -9.19
CA PHE A 403 1.53 26.06 -8.61
C PHE A 403 2.52 25.54 -9.66
N TYR A 404 2.03 24.97 -10.77
CA TYR A 404 2.87 24.57 -11.90
C TYR A 404 3.65 25.74 -12.48
N ARG A 405 2.98 26.90 -12.67
CA ARG A 405 3.62 28.11 -13.19
C ARG A 405 4.67 28.64 -12.21
N GLY A 406 4.35 28.71 -10.93
CA GLY A 406 5.25 29.17 -9.88
C GLY A 406 6.51 28.30 -9.77
N TRP A 407 6.34 26.98 -9.66
CA TRP A 407 7.46 26.04 -9.54
C TRP A 407 8.29 25.93 -10.82
N GLY A 408 7.62 25.83 -11.97
CA GLY A 408 8.25 25.70 -13.28
C GLY A 408 8.82 27.01 -13.83
N GLN A 409 8.58 28.14 -13.17
CA GLN A 409 8.88 29.50 -13.65
C GLN A 409 8.31 29.75 -15.06
N ILE A 410 7.07 29.33 -15.29
CA ILE A 410 6.37 29.49 -16.57
C ILE A 410 5.63 30.83 -16.55
N PRO A 411 6.02 31.81 -17.39
CA PRO A 411 5.36 33.11 -17.46
C PRO A 411 3.84 33.01 -17.66
N GLU A 412 3.10 33.98 -17.14
CA GLU A 412 1.67 34.11 -17.42
C GLU A 412 1.42 34.25 -18.93
N GLY A 413 0.39 33.59 -19.42
CA GLY A 413 0.03 33.58 -20.84
C GLY A 413 0.92 32.69 -21.74
N GLN A 414 2.00 32.12 -21.21
CA GLN A 414 2.81 31.15 -21.97
C GLN A 414 2.27 29.73 -21.79
N ALA A 415 2.09 29.01 -22.90
CA ALA A 415 1.74 27.60 -22.90
C ALA A 415 2.94 26.74 -22.47
N PRO A 416 2.74 25.71 -21.62
CA PRO A 416 3.80 24.78 -21.27
C PRO A 416 4.20 23.95 -22.48
N ASN A 417 5.47 23.57 -22.53
CA ASN A 417 5.96 22.61 -23.50
C ASN A 417 6.40 21.30 -22.83
N PHE A 418 6.86 20.35 -23.63
CA PHE A 418 7.30 19.04 -23.12
C PHE A 418 8.51 19.14 -22.17
N THR A 419 9.37 20.14 -22.35
CA THR A 419 10.49 20.39 -21.43
C THR A 419 9.99 20.83 -20.07
N ASP A 420 8.97 21.69 -20.00
CA ASP A 420 8.38 22.13 -18.73
C ASP A 420 7.71 20.96 -18.00
N ASN A 421 7.01 20.09 -18.74
CA ASN A 421 6.44 18.85 -18.22
C ASN A 421 7.51 17.93 -17.60
N LEU A 422 8.66 17.76 -18.27
CA LEU A 422 9.78 16.96 -17.75
C LEU A 422 10.48 17.66 -16.58
N LYS A 423 10.69 18.98 -16.63
CA LYS A 423 11.24 19.75 -15.52
C LYS A 423 10.39 19.55 -14.28
N TRP A 424 9.08 19.67 -14.38
CA TRP A 424 8.15 19.39 -13.29
C TRP A 424 8.27 17.96 -12.76
N MET A 425 8.31 16.96 -13.66
CA MET A 425 8.49 15.56 -13.28
C MET A 425 9.76 15.35 -12.45
N PHE A 426 10.89 15.85 -12.92
CA PHE A 426 12.18 15.61 -12.27
C PHE A 426 12.40 16.47 -11.03
N SER A 427 11.95 17.74 -11.04
CA SER A 427 12.17 18.67 -9.92
C SER A 427 11.12 18.53 -8.82
N TRP A 428 9.84 18.48 -9.14
CA TRP A 428 8.78 18.37 -8.14
C TRP A 428 8.50 16.90 -7.79
N GLN A 429 8.05 16.11 -8.75
CA GLN A 429 7.53 14.77 -8.46
C GLN A 429 8.62 13.78 -8.02
N ILE A 430 9.79 13.81 -8.66
CA ILE A 430 10.90 12.90 -8.33
C ILE A 430 11.80 13.49 -7.25
N TYR A 431 12.27 14.73 -7.42
CA TYR A 431 13.17 15.31 -6.44
C TYR A 431 12.43 15.79 -5.18
N GLN A 432 11.54 16.79 -5.27
CA GLN A 432 10.94 17.42 -4.08
C GLN A 432 10.05 16.46 -3.27
N MET A 433 9.20 15.69 -3.92
CA MET A 433 8.24 14.79 -3.26
C MET A 433 8.87 13.47 -2.80
N TYR A 434 9.91 12.99 -3.48
CA TYR A 434 10.50 11.69 -3.17
C TYR A 434 11.95 11.77 -2.71
N PHE A 435 12.88 12.19 -3.58
CA PHE A 435 14.32 12.09 -3.28
C PHE A 435 14.74 13.01 -2.14
N ARG A 436 14.26 14.25 -2.08
CA ARG A 436 14.47 15.18 -0.97
C ARG A 436 13.93 14.58 0.32
N TYR A 437 12.68 14.09 0.34
CA TYR A 437 12.08 13.50 1.53
C TYR A 437 12.84 12.24 2.00
N PHE A 438 13.32 11.44 1.05
CA PHE A 438 14.20 10.31 1.34
C PHE A 438 15.51 10.76 2.02
N LEU A 439 16.20 11.75 1.46
CA LEU A 439 17.43 12.29 2.08
C LEU A 439 17.16 12.99 3.42
N TRP A 440 16.02 13.65 3.55
CA TRP A 440 15.56 14.28 4.80
C TRP A 440 15.44 13.25 5.92
N ASN A 441 15.00 12.02 5.61
CA ASN A 441 14.91 10.92 6.57
C ASN A 441 16.25 10.20 6.83
N TYR A 442 17.11 10.05 5.81
CA TYR A 442 18.28 9.15 5.89
C TYR A 442 19.65 9.83 5.87
N VAL A 443 19.70 11.12 5.55
CA VAL A 443 20.92 11.96 5.59
C VAL A 443 20.83 13.02 6.68
N GLY A 444 19.63 13.53 6.94
CA GLY A 444 19.32 14.48 8.00
C GLY A 444 18.47 15.65 7.50
N ARG A 445 17.99 16.48 8.42
CA ARG A 445 16.99 17.52 8.17
C ARG A 445 17.25 18.81 8.91
N TYR A 446 16.82 19.92 8.33
CA TYR A 446 16.87 21.24 8.98
C TYR A 446 15.74 21.48 9.97
N SER A 447 14.57 20.91 9.71
CA SER A 447 13.33 21.14 10.43
C SER A 447 12.33 20.01 10.18
N ASP A 448 11.27 19.93 10.99
CA ASP A 448 10.18 18.96 10.81
C ASP A 448 9.11 19.40 9.78
N ALA A 449 9.25 20.60 9.20
CA ALA A 449 8.35 21.07 8.16
C ALA A 449 8.43 20.23 6.87
N ASP A 450 7.31 20.12 6.15
CA ASP A 450 7.17 19.23 4.99
C ASP A 450 7.92 19.70 3.72
N GLY A 451 8.28 20.98 3.66
CA GLY A 451 8.96 21.64 2.56
C GLY A 451 8.10 21.78 1.30
N GLN A 452 6.77 21.80 1.42
CA GLN A 452 5.87 21.89 0.27
C GLN A 452 5.45 23.33 -0.07
N GLN A 453 5.62 24.27 0.87
CA GLN A 453 5.06 25.62 0.75
C GLN A 453 5.99 26.64 0.10
N SER A 454 7.30 26.37 -0.01
CA SER A 454 8.26 27.29 -0.63
C SER A 454 9.51 26.55 -1.11
N THR A 455 10.02 26.96 -2.28
CA THR A 455 11.33 26.55 -2.81
C THR A 455 12.50 27.31 -2.20
N GLU A 456 12.23 28.45 -1.59
CA GLU A 456 13.24 29.36 -1.04
C GLU A 456 13.41 29.18 0.48
N SER A 457 12.41 28.59 1.15
CA SER A 457 12.53 28.26 2.57
C SER A 457 13.52 27.13 2.78
N ILE A 458 14.19 27.17 3.94
CA ILE A 458 14.97 26.04 4.44
C ILE A 458 14.08 24.92 4.97
N ASP A 459 12.81 25.21 5.22
CA ASP A 459 11.83 24.27 5.74
C ASP A 459 11.70 23.05 4.82
N GLY A 460 11.83 21.87 5.41
CA GLY A 460 11.82 20.60 4.70
C GLY A 460 13.08 20.31 3.87
N ASN A 461 14.09 21.17 3.84
CA ASN A 461 15.36 20.79 3.22
C ASN A 461 16.10 19.75 4.05
N TRP A 462 16.89 18.92 3.36
CA TRP A 462 17.75 17.92 3.97
C TRP A 462 19.16 18.46 4.17
N THR A 463 19.86 17.95 5.16
CA THR A 463 21.27 18.28 5.45
C THR A 463 22.03 17.08 5.99
N SER A 464 23.31 16.96 5.62
CA SER A 464 24.21 16.01 6.27
C SER A 464 24.89 16.60 7.51
N GLY A 465 25.00 17.92 7.67
CA GLY A 465 25.83 18.55 8.70
C GLY A 465 27.33 18.56 8.38
N ILE A 466 27.78 17.85 7.33
CA ILE A 466 29.21 17.76 6.94
C ILE A 466 29.55 18.85 5.92
N PHE A 467 28.66 19.07 4.95
CA PHE A 467 28.89 19.96 3.81
C PHE A 467 28.11 21.27 3.92
N ASP A 468 27.56 21.57 5.10
CA ASP A 468 26.79 22.79 5.42
C ASP A 468 27.62 24.07 5.29
N GLY A 469 28.91 23.91 5.00
CA GLY A 469 29.63 24.81 4.11
C GLY A 469 29.91 26.19 4.68
N GLY A 470 30.14 26.30 6.00
CA GLY A 470 30.50 27.59 6.62
C GLY A 470 29.44 28.69 6.49
N LYS A 471 28.21 28.36 6.08
CA LYS A 471 27.07 29.27 6.16
C LYS A 471 26.59 29.26 7.59
N HIS A 472 26.63 30.41 8.25
CA HIS A 472 26.03 30.61 9.56
C HIS A 472 24.51 30.43 9.42
N LEU A 473 24.04 29.18 9.53
CA LEU A 473 22.65 28.93 9.83
C LEU A 473 22.34 29.73 11.10
N PRO A 474 21.28 30.55 11.09
CA PRO A 474 20.83 31.23 12.28
C PRO A 474 20.75 30.27 13.47
N LYS A 475 21.21 30.70 14.65
CA LYS A 475 21.25 29.83 15.84
C LYS A 475 19.87 29.27 16.21
N ASN A 476 18.80 30.02 15.94
CA ASN A 476 17.43 29.53 16.15
C ASN A 476 17.08 28.30 15.31
N ILE A 477 17.79 28.02 14.21
CA ILE A 477 17.66 26.78 13.44
C ILE A 477 18.50 25.68 14.10
N THR A 478 19.78 25.93 14.35
CA THR A 478 20.69 24.89 14.88
C THR A 478 20.40 24.50 16.33
N ASP A 479 19.81 25.40 17.11
CA ASP A 479 19.38 25.17 18.49
C ASP A 479 17.97 24.57 18.54
N ASN A 480 17.26 24.49 17.39
CA ASN A 480 15.95 23.88 17.31
C ASN A 480 16.08 22.34 17.44
N PRO A 481 15.30 21.69 18.31
CA PRO A 481 15.29 20.22 18.41
C PRO A 481 15.02 19.47 17.10
N SER A 482 14.32 20.10 16.15
CA SER A 482 14.05 19.55 14.83
C SER A 482 15.26 19.55 13.89
N TYR A 483 16.33 20.29 14.20
CA TYR A 483 17.58 20.25 13.43
C TYR A 483 18.32 18.95 13.72
N THR A 484 18.28 18.02 12.76
CA THR A 484 18.79 16.65 12.94
C THR A 484 19.69 16.25 11.77
N PRO A 485 20.95 16.71 11.74
CA PRO A 485 21.94 16.21 10.77
C PRO A 485 22.33 14.77 11.14
N LEU A 486 22.12 13.83 10.23
CA LEU A 486 22.45 12.40 10.43
C LEU A 486 23.80 12.03 9.79
N TYR A 487 24.55 13.00 9.28
CA TYR A 487 25.88 12.82 8.70
C TYR A 487 25.92 11.82 7.53
N GLY A 488 24.76 11.54 6.91
CA GLY A 488 24.62 10.50 5.90
C GLY A 488 24.81 9.08 6.43
N ILE A 489 25.00 8.88 7.73
CA ILE A 489 25.31 7.58 8.33
C ILE A 489 24.19 6.56 8.04
N PRO A 490 22.90 6.86 8.28
CA PRO A 490 21.83 5.90 7.99
C PRO A 490 21.79 5.49 6.51
N LEU A 491 21.94 6.46 5.60
CA LEU A 491 22.00 6.19 4.16
C LEU A 491 23.20 5.30 3.79
N ILE A 492 24.40 5.62 4.27
CA ILE A 492 25.62 4.87 3.99
C ILE A 492 25.50 3.44 4.51
N LEU A 493 25.01 3.25 5.74
CA LEU A 493 24.78 1.92 6.31
C LEU A 493 23.77 1.13 5.47
N GLY A 494 22.66 1.77 5.05
CA GLY A 494 21.66 1.16 4.18
C GLY A 494 22.20 0.75 2.79
N LEU A 495 23.12 1.53 2.22
CA LEU A 495 23.74 1.24 0.92
C LEU A 495 24.82 0.15 1.00
N ILE A 496 25.58 0.10 2.09
CA ILE A 496 26.62 -0.92 2.30
C ILE A 496 26.00 -2.29 2.59
N GLY A 497 24.86 -2.32 3.30
CA GLY A 497 24.13 -3.53 3.66
C GLY A 497 24.61 -4.14 4.98
#